data_AF-A0A1B6CPY4-F1
#
_entry.id   AF-A0A1B6CPY4-F1
#
_cell.length_a   1.000
_cell.length_b   1.000
_cell.length_c   1.000
_cell.angle_alpha   90.00
_cell.angle_beta   90.00
_cell.angle_gamma   90.00
#
_symmetry.space_group_name_H-M   'P 1'
#
loop_
_entity.id
_entity.type
_entity.pdbx_description
1 polymer ?
#
loop_
_entity_poly.entity_id
_entity_poly.type
_entity_poly.pdbx_seq_one_letter_code
_entity_poly.pdbx_strand_id
1 'polypeptide(L)'
;MEHIASFPAEESHYPNKKYLSPMLSVVKMYRLYQEQCKLDQVPERFLIKESMYRFVFDHEFNLSIGHPKSDTCSTCDSGKCTEEHIYMYTATFEAQKTDRESAECLDDVIYLTMDLQQTMPLPRLTTSKAFYKRQMWFYNLGLLINS
;
A
#
# COMPACT_ATOMS: atom_id res chain seq x y z
N MET A 1 -1.00 17.46 21.66
CA MET A 1 -0.47 16.36 20.83
C MET A 1 -1.53 15.68 19.97
N GLU A 2 -2.80 16.10 20.07
CA GLU A 2 -3.92 15.66 19.21
C GLU A 2 -3.61 15.76 17.71
N HIS A 3 -2.73 16.71 17.31
CA HIS A 3 -2.27 16.83 15.93
C HIS A 3 -1.57 15.57 15.38
N ILE A 4 -0.84 14.79 16.18
CA ILE A 4 -0.25 13.54 15.66
C ILE A 4 -1.34 12.47 15.48
N ALA A 5 -2.32 12.43 16.39
CA ALA A 5 -3.43 11.48 16.38
C ALA A 5 -4.48 11.78 15.29
N SER A 6 -4.50 12.99 14.73
CA SER A 6 -5.45 13.36 13.67
C SER A 6 -5.11 12.79 12.29
N PHE A 7 -3.88 12.29 12.09
CA PHE A 7 -3.50 11.67 10.82
C PHE A 7 -4.09 10.26 10.69
N PRO A 8 -4.69 9.91 9.54
CA PRO A 8 -5.18 8.56 9.30
C PRO A 8 -4.02 7.57 9.26
N ALA A 9 -4.17 6.46 9.96
CA ALA A 9 -3.19 5.38 10.01
C ALA A 9 -3.87 4.05 9.68
N GLU A 10 -3.23 3.26 8.81
CA GLU A 10 -3.67 1.90 8.45
C GLU A 10 -3.08 0.90 9.46
N GLU A 11 -3.88 -0.06 9.92
CA GLU A 11 -3.41 -1.17 10.75
C GLU A 11 -2.68 -2.19 9.88
N SER A 12 -1.50 -2.64 10.32
CA SER A 12 -0.82 -3.72 9.62
C SER A 12 -1.45 -5.07 9.91
N HIS A 13 -1.28 -5.99 8.97
CA HIS A 13 -1.55 -7.43 9.17
C HIS A 13 -0.77 -8.01 10.37
N TYR A 14 0.35 -7.38 10.76
CA TYR A 14 1.06 -7.70 11.99
C TYR A 14 0.40 -6.97 13.19
N PRO A 15 0.13 -7.69 14.30
CA PRO A 15 -0.51 -7.08 15.45
C PRO A 15 0.37 -5.98 16.06
N ASN A 16 -0.28 -4.89 16.46
CA ASN A 16 0.29 -3.78 17.22
C ASN A 16 1.22 -2.82 16.47
N LYS A 17 1.06 -2.60 15.15
CA LYS A 17 1.72 -1.46 14.50
C LYS A 17 0.81 -0.77 13.50
N LYS A 18 0.83 0.57 13.53
CA LYS A 18 0.03 1.42 12.66
C LYS A 18 0.93 2.21 11.73
N TYR A 19 0.52 2.33 10.47
CA TYR A 19 1.30 2.98 9.44
C TYR A 19 0.59 4.21 8.90
N LEU A 20 1.29 5.35 8.95
CA LEU A 20 0.89 6.59 8.30
C LEU A 20 1.17 6.51 6.80
N SER A 21 0.54 7.41 6.03
CA SER A 21 0.77 7.50 4.58
C SER A 21 2.27 7.57 4.22
N PRO A 22 2.71 6.85 3.17
CA PRO A 22 4.09 6.95 2.63
C PRO A 22 4.45 8.36 2.14
N MET A 23 3.43 9.21 1.92
CA MET A 23 3.59 10.60 1.48
C MET A 23 3.77 11.59 2.64
N LEU A 24 3.77 11.09 3.88
CA LEU A 24 4.04 11.85 5.10
C LEU A 24 5.50 11.68 5.55
N SER A 25 5.96 12.65 6.31
CA SER A 25 7.19 12.56 7.09
C SER A 25 7.03 13.35 8.37
N VAL A 26 7.78 13.01 9.44
CA VAL A 26 7.71 13.75 10.71
C VAL A 26 7.99 15.24 10.50
N VAL A 27 8.90 15.58 9.57
CA VAL A 27 9.19 16.97 9.19
C VAL A 27 7.96 17.63 8.55
N LYS A 28 7.28 16.95 7.62
CA LYS A 28 6.06 17.46 6.97
C LYS A 28 4.92 17.59 7.98
N MET A 29 4.75 16.63 8.88
CA MET A 29 3.78 16.68 9.97
C MET A 29 4.05 17.84 10.92
N TYR A 30 5.31 18.13 11.25
CA TYR A 30 5.68 19.29 12.07
C TYR A 30 5.36 20.62 11.36
N ARG A 31 5.58 20.72 10.05
CA ARG A 31 5.18 21.91 9.28
C ARG A 31 3.66 22.11 9.32
N LEU A 32 2.89 21.05 9.13
CA LEU A 32 1.42 21.08 9.24
C LEU A 32 0.97 21.49 10.65
N TYR A 33 1.67 21.01 11.68
CA TYR A 33 1.43 21.42 13.07
C TYR A 33 1.63 22.93 13.25
N GLN A 34 2.71 23.50 12.70
CA GLN A 34 2.96 24.93 12.77
C GLN A 34 1.90 25.74 12.03
N GLU A 35 1.42 25.26 10.87
CA GLU A 35 0.33 25.88 10.13
C GLU A 35 -0.98 25.85 10.93
N GLN A 36 -1.33 24.71 11.51
CA GLN A 36 -2.50 24.57 12.37
C GLN A 36 -2.44 25.51 13.59
N CYS A 37 -1.28 25.58 14.27
CA CYS A 37 -1.12 26.48 15.41
C CYS A 37 -1.23 27.97 15.04
N LYS A 38 -0.86 28.36 13.82
CA LYS A 38 -1.07 29.73 13.33
C LYS A 38 -2.54 30.02 13.09
N LEU A 39 -3.28 29.07 12.53
CA LEU A 39 -4.73 29.19 12.32
C LEU A 39 -5.48 29.29 13.65
N ASP A 40 -5.10 28.47 14.62
CA ASP A 40 -5.70 28.43 15.96
C ASP A 40 -5.21 29.55 16.88
N GLN A 41 -4.35 30.46 16.39
CA GLN A 41 -3.76 31.58 17.12
C GLN A 41 -3.10 31.17 18.44
N VAL A 42 -2.42 30.02 18.44
CA VAL A 42 -1.75 29.48 19.63
C VAL A 42 -0.59 30.41 20.02
N PRO A 43 -0.53 30.88 21.28
CA PRO A 43 0.57 31.73 21.74
C PRO A 43 1.93 31.03 21.61
N GLU A 44 2.96 31.77 21.22
CA GLU A 44 4.31 31.24 20.95
C GLU A 44 4.89 30.42 22.10
N ARG A 45 4.60 30.81 23.36
CA ARG A 45 5.02 30.09 24.57
C ARG A 45 4.52 28.65 24.67
N PHE A 46 3.48 28.28 23.93
CA PHE A 46 2.91 26.93 23.91
C PHE A 46 3.33 26.14 22.67
N LEU A 47 4.09 26.74 21.74
CA LEU A 47 4.61 26.05 20.57
C LEU A 47 5.76 25.13 20.98
N ILE A 48 5.68 23.88 20.55
CA ILE A 48 6.78 22.94 20.74
C ILE A 48 7.78 23.02 19.60
N LYS A 49 9.06 22.79 19.94
CA LYS A 49 10.15 22.66 18.97
C LYS A 49 10.04 21.33 18.22
N GLU A 50 10.59 21.27 17.01
CA GLU A 50 10.61 20.05 16.20
C GLU A 50 11.21 18.86 16.96
N SER A 51 12.25 19.08 17.77
CA SER A 51 12.88 18.02 18.57
C SER A 51 11.90 17.37 19.55
N MET A 52 11.08 18.17 20.23
CA MET A 52 10.05 17.67 21.14
C MET A 52 8.92 16.99 20.37
N TYR A 53 8.51 17.55 19.22
CA TYR A 53 7.50 16.94 18.36
C TYR A 53 7.92 15.54 17.89
N ARG A 54 9.19 15.40 17.46
CA ARG A 54 9.77 14.12 17.05
C ARG A 54 9.91 13.14 18.21
N PHE A 55 10.38 13.61 19.37
CA PHE A 55 10.48 12.78 20.57
C PHE A 55 9.13 12.16 20.94
N VAL A 56 8.07 12.98 20.93
CA VAL A 56 6.70 12.52 21.17
C VAL A 56 6.26 11.51 20.12
N PHE A 57 6.49 11.81 18.83
CA PHE A 57 6.15 10.88 17.74
C PHE A 57 6.84 9.52 17.91
N ASP A 58 8.12 9.50 18.27
CA ASP A 58 8.92 8.28 18.36
C ASP A 58 8.66 7.46 19.64
N HIS A 59 8.17 8.08 20.72
CA HIS A 59 8.10 7.43 22.05
C HIS A 59 6.70 7.34 22.63
N GLU A 60 5.78 8.20 22.21
CA GLU A 60 4.39 8.19 22.68
C GLU A 60 3.43 7.61 21.64
N PHE A 61 3.84 7.53 20.38
CA PHE A 61 3.03 6.97 19.29
C PHE A 61 3.67 5.71 18.72
N ASN A 62 2.88 4.62 18.68
CA ASN A 62 3.28 3.40 17.99
C ASN A 62 2.94 3.48 16.49
N LEU A 63 3.42 4.55 15.85
CA LEU A 63 3.21 4.88 14.44
C LEU A 63 4.51 4.74 13.65
N SER A 64 4.40 4.42 12.38
CA SER A 64 5.54 4.46 11.45
C SER A 64 5.09 4.97 10.09
N ILE A 65 6.01 5.52 9.30
CA ILE A 65 5.70 5.92 7.93
C ILE A 65 5.61 4.64 7.09
N GLY A 66 4.49 4.46 6.39
CA GLY A 66 4.27 3.30 5.53
C GLY A 66 5.20 3.29 4.32
N HIS A 67 5.37 2.10 3.75
CA HIS A 67 6.07 1.96 2.47
C HIS A 67 5.11 2.24 1.30
N PRO A 68 5.62 2.75 0.17
CA PRO A 68 4.82 2.82 -1.06
C PRO A 68 4.17 1.46 -1.35
N LYS A 69 2.90 1.48 -1.75
CA LYS A 69 2.17 0.25 -2.08
C LYS A 69 2.86 -0.41 -3.29
N SER A 70 3.06 -1.73 -3.23
CA SER A 70 3.49 -2.53 -4.39
C SER A 70 2.29 -2.92 -5.24
N ASP A 71 2.55 -3.32 -6.48
CA ASP A 71 1.52 -3.83 -7.42
C ASP A 71 0.36 -2.84 -7.67
N THR A 72 0.68 -1.55 -7.70
CA THR A 72 -0.25 -0.48 -8.03
C THR A 72 -0.51 -0.42 -9.54
N CYS A 73 -1.71 0.00 -9.91
CA CYS A 73 -2.05 0.18 -11.31
C CYS A 73 -1.35 1.43 -11.89
N SER A 74 -1.12 1.43 -13.21
CA SER A 74 -0.47 2.57 -13.89
C SER A 74 -1.17 3.92 -13.67
N THR A 75 -2.49 3.93 -13.46
CA THR A 75 -3.26 5.13 -13.13
C THR A 75 -2.87 5.69 -11.76
N CYS A 76 -2.78 4.82 -10.74
CA CYS A 76 -2.33 5.20 -9.41
C CYS A 76 -0.88 5.67 -9.41
N ASP A 77 0.00 4.98 -10.14
CA ASP A 77 1.41 5.37 -10.26
C ASP A 77 1.58 6.75 -10.88
N SER A 78 0.70 7.11 -11.81
CA SER A 78 0.69 8.43 -12.45
C SER A 78 0.11 9.55 -11.57
N GLY A 79 -0.38 9.22 -10.36
CA GLY A 79 -1.01 10.18 -9.45
C GLY A 79 -2.39 10.66 -9.90
N LYS A 80 -3.02 10.00 -10.87
CA LYS A 80 -4.32 10.37 -11.45
C LYS A 80 -5.47 9.56 -10.86
N CYS A 81 -5.35 9.20 -9.59
CA CYS A 81 -6.36 8.42 -8.89
C CYS A 81 -7.60 9.29 -8.62
N THR A 82 -8.69 9.04 -9.35
CA THR A 82 -9.98 9.72 -9.15
C THR A 82 -10.85 8.96 -8.16
N GLU A 83 -11.86 9.61 -7.58
CA GLU A 83 -12.85 8.93 -6.72
C GLU A 83 -13.54 7.78 -7.44
N GLU A 84 -13.86 7.96 -8.72
CA GLU A 84 -14.43 6.92 -9.59
C GLU A 84 -13.49 5.71 -9.73
N HIS A 85 -12.19 5.95 -9.89
CA HIS A 85 -11.19 4.89 -9.98
C HIS A 85 -11.13 4.07 -8.68
N ILE A 86 -11.14 4.76 -7.53
CA ILE A 86 -11.13 4.13 -6.20
C ILE A 86 -12.40 3.30 -6.01
N TYR A 87 -13.57 3.85 -6.36
CA TYR A 87 -14.85 3.17 -6.27
C TYR A 87 -14.85 1.89 -7.10
N MET A 88 -14.46 1.99 -8.38
CA MET A 88 -14.44 0.84 -9.28
C MET A 88 -13.47 -0.26 -8.80
N TYR A 89 -12.27 0.12 -8.36
CA TYR A 89 -11.31 -0.83 -7.77
C TYR A 89 -11.90 -1.53 -6.54
N THR A 90 -12.51 -0.77 -5.63
CA THR A 90 -13.10 -1.31 -4.40
C THR A 90 -14.24 -2.28 -4.72
N ALA A 91 -15.12 -1.90 -5.63
CA ALA A 91 -16.23 -2.74 -6.08
C ALA A 91 -15.73 -4.05 -6.73
N THR A 92 -14.68 -4.00 -7.55
CA THR A 92 -14.10 -5.21 -8.13
C THR A 92 -13.48 -6.14 -7.09
N PHE A 93 -12.82 -5.58 -6.08
CA PHE A 93 -12.23 -6.34 -4.98
C PHE A 93 -13.30 -7.01 -4.12
N GLU A 94 -14.38 -6.28 -3.81
CA GLU A 94 -15.52 -6.81 -3.07
C GLU A 94 -16.23 -7.93 -3.85
N ALA A 95 -16.46 -7.74 -5.15
CA ALA A 95 -17.06 -8.77 -6.00
C ALA A 95 -16.22 -10.07 -6.01
N GLN A 96 -14.89 -9.97 -6.17
CA GLN A 96 -14.00 -11.13 -6.12
C GLN A 96 -14.05 -11.85 -4.76
N LYS A 97 -14.17 -11.08 -3.67
CA LYS A 97 -14.32 -11.65 -2.33
C LYS A 97 -15.65 -12.41 -2.20
N THR A 98 -16.74 -11.82 -2.69
CA THR A 98 -18.06 -12.47 -2.70
C THR A 98 -18.07 -13.74 -3.55
N ASP A 99 -17.42 -13.74 -4.72
CA ASP A 99 -17.32 -14.93 -5.57
C ASP A 99 -16.59 -16.07 -4.86
N ARG A 100 -15.50 -15.75 -4.15
CA ARG A 100 -14.74 -16.72 -3.36
C ARG A 100 -15.58 -17.30 -2.21
N GLU A 101 -16.27 -16.45 -1.46
CA GLU A 101 -17.13 -16.88 -0.35
C GLU A 101 -18.33 -17.72 -0.84
N SER A 102 -18.85 -17.41 -2.04
CA SER A 102 -19.96 -18.15 -2.64
C SER A 102 -19.57 -19.59 -2.95
N ALA A 103 -18.36 -19.82 -3.48
CA ALA A 103 -17.85 -21.17 -3.73
C ALA A 103 -17.56 -21.98 -2.45
N GLU A 104 -17.40 -21.32 -1.30
CA GLU A 104 -17.29 -22.02 -0.01
C GLU A 104 -18.67 -22.39 0.57
N CYS A 105 -19.74 -21.71 0.12
CA CYS A 105 -21.09 -21.87 0.66
C CYS A 105 -22.04 -22.68 -0.25
N LEU A 106 -21.70 -22.85 -1.53
CA LEU A 106 -22.58 -23.43 -2.55
C LEU A 106 -21.90 -24.61 -3.24
N ASP A 107 -22.48 -25.80 -3.11
CA ASP A 107 -21.95 -27.04 -3.69
C ASP A 107 -21.95 -27.07 -5.23
N ASP A 108 -22.64 -26.12 -5.88
CA ASP A 108 -22.74 -26.01 -7.34
C ASP A 108 -21.83 -24.95 -7.96
N VAL A 109 -21.03 -24.25 -7.15
CA VAL A 109 -20.13 -23.18 -7.60
C VAL A 109 -18.67 -23.60 -7.39
N ILE A 110 -17.87 -23.50 -8.44
CA ILE A 110 -16.42 -23.75 -8.38
C ILE A 110 -15.68 -22.43 -8.61
N TYR A 111 -14.79 -22.06 -7.69
CA TYR A 111 -13.92 -20.90 -7.80
C TYR A 111 -12.52 -21.31 -8.25
N LEU A 112 -12.13 -20.83 -9.43
CA LEU A 112 -10.81 -21.10 -10.02
C LEU A 112 -9.94 -19.84 -9.92
N THR A 113 -8.79 -19.94 -9.26
CA THR A 113 -7.73 -18.93 -9.30
C THR A 113 -6.57 -19.42 -10.17
N MET A 114 -6.08 -18.57 -11.07
CA MET A 114 -4.94 -18.87 -11.92
C MET A 114 -3.83 -17.84 -11.69
N ASP A 115 -2.60 -18.30 -11.53
CA ASP A 115 -1.41 -17.45 -11.43
C ASP A 115 -0.38 -17.89 -12.47
N LEU A 116 0.14 -16.95 -13.25
CA LEU A 116 1.22 -17.21 -14.21
C LEU A 116 2.47 -16.48 -13.74
N GLN A 117 3.48 -17.24 -13.35
CA GLN A 117 4.77 -16.67 -12.97
C GLN A 117 5.40 -15.94 -14.16
N GLN A 118 6.14 -14.85 -13.89
CA GLN A 118 6.94 -14.16 -14.89
C GLN A 118 7.74 -15.14 -15.75
N THR A 119 7.56 -15.05 -17.06
CA THR A 119 8.23 -15.94 -18.01
C THR A 119 9.73 -15.68 -18.00
N MET A 120 10.51 -16.75 -17.82
CA MET A 120 11.97 -16.65 -17.74
C MET A 120 12.59 -17.26 -19.01
N PRO A 121 13.47 -16.53 -19.71
CA PRO A 121 14.21 -17.10 -20.82
C PRO A 121 15.29 -18.06 -20.30
N LEU A 122 15.36 -19.23 -20.92
CA LEU A 122 16.35 -20.27 -20.65
C LEU A 122 17.27 -20.49 -21.86
N PRO A 123 18.57 -20.76 -21.61
CA PRO A 123 19.28 -20.58 -20.34
C PRO A 123 19.49 -19.09 -20.00
N ARG A 124 19.62 -18.77 -18.71
CA ARG A 124 19.93 -17.40 -18.25
C ARG A 124 21.39 -17.07 -18.62
N LEU A 125 21.58 -16.46 -19.78
CA LEU A 125 22.90 -16.12 -20.31
C LEU A 125 23.21 -14.63 -20.08
N THR A 126 24.43 -14.35 -19.63
CA THR A 126 24.97 -12.99 -19.49
C THR A 126 25.58 -12.44 -20.77
N THR A 127 25.59 -13.23 -21.85
CA THR A 127 26.23 -12.87 -23.12
C THR A 127 25.24 -12.25 -24.10
N SER A 128 25.57 -11.06 -24.62
CA SER A 128 24.70 -10.30 -25.55
C SER A 128 24.36 -11.06 -26.84
N LYS A 129 25.22 -11.99 -27.29
CA LYS A 129 24.94 -12.84 -28.47
C LYS A 129 23.70 -13.72 -28.31
N ALA A 130 23.32 -14.08 -27.08
CA ALA A 130 22.13 -14.87 -26.79
C ALA A 130 20.82 -14.09 -26.99
N PHE A 131 20.87 -12.76 -26.91
CA PHE A 131 19.72 -11.89 -27.16
C PHE A 131 19.22 -11.98 -28.61
N TYR A 132 20.13 -12.15 -29.56
CA TYR A 132 19.82 -12.27 -31.00
C TYR A 132 19.49 -13.70 -31.44
N LYS A 133 19.44 -14.66 -30.51
CA LYS A 133 19.05 -16.04 -30.77
C LYS A 133 17.67 -16.31 -30.18
N ARG A 134 16.98 -17.32 -30.73
CA ARG A 134 15.70 -17.77 -30.17
C ARG A 134 15.91 -18.30 -28.74
N GLN A 135 15.38 -17.58 -27.76
CA GLN A 135 15.37 -17.99 -26.36
C GLN A 135 14.25 -19.01 -26.14
N MET A 136 14.49 -20.00 -25.28
CA MET A 136 13.45 -20.92 -24.82
C MET A 136 12.72 -20.25 -23.66
N TRP A 137 11.40 -20.15 -23.72
CA TRP A 137 10.61 -19.53 -22.66
C TRP A 137 10.08 -20.60 -21.71
N PHE A 138 10.35 -20.44 -20.42
CA PHE A 138 9.76 -21.27 -19.37
C PHE A 138 8.49 -20.62 -18.84
N TYR A 139 7.38 -21.35 -18.92
CA TYR A 139 6.07 -20.93 -18.43
C TYR A 139 5.71 -21.80 -17.22
N ASN A 140 5.39 -21.15 -16.11
CA ASN A 140 4.90 -21.82 -14.91
C ASN A 140 3.52 -21.27 -14.55
N LEU A 141 2.48 -22.08 -14.79
CA LEU A 141 1.09 -21.73 -14.56
C LEU A 141 0.57 -22.52 -13.33
N GLY A 142 0.22 -21.80 -12.27
CA GLY A 142 -0.45 -22.32 -11.10
C GLY A 142 -1.98 -22.24 -11.24
N LEU A 143 -2.66 -23.31 -10.85
CA LEU A 143 -4.13 -23.38 -10.79
C LEU A 143 -4.53 -23.79 -9.37
N LEU A 144 -5.37 -22.99 -8.73
CA LEU A 144 -6.00 -23.31 -7.45
C LEU A 144 -7.50 -23.42 -7.67
N ILE A 145 -8.07 -24.55 -7.27
CA ILE A 145 -9.50 -24.84 -7.37
C ILE A 145 -10.05 -24.89 -5.95
N ASN A 146 -11.03 -24.04 -5.67
CA ASN A 146 -11.83 -24.07 -4.45
C ASN A 146 -13.26 -24.47 -4.82
N SER A 147 -13.81 -25.43 -4.07
CA SER A 147 -15.15 -26.01 -4.20
C SER A 147 -15.66 -26.40 -2.83
#